data_AF-A0A6L8E5T7-F1
#
_entry.id   AF-A0A6L8E5T7-F1
#
_cell.length_a   1.000
_cell.length_b   1.000
_cell.length_c   1.000
_cell.angle_alpha   90.00
_cell.angle_beta   90.00
_cell.angle_gamma   90.00
#
_symmetry.space_group_name_H-M   'P 1'
#
loop_
_entity.id
_entity.type
_entity.pdbx_description
1 polymer ?
#
loop_
_entity_poly.entity_id
_entity_poly.type
_entity_poly.pdbx_seq_one_letter_code
_entity_poly.pdbx_strand_id
1 'polypeptide(L)' 'MPVDTYLKRKDLSRYETVELAGVQVHVAPALGQWAERVVVDAERVLLLWRRFDVEVVHRHRPT' A
#
# COMPACT_ATOMS: atom_id res chain seq x y z
N MET A 1 -7.43 4.71 -6.71
CA MET A 1 -6.47 3.84 -7.42
C MET A 1 -6.80 2.38 -7.13
N PRO A 2 -6.56 1.42 -8.05
CA PRO A 2 -6.80 0.00 -7.76
C PRO A 2 -5.70 -0.54 -6.84
N VAL A 3 -6.11 -1.03 -5.66
CA VAL A 3 -5.27 -1.86 -4.79
C VAL A 3 -5.22 -3.25 -5.42
N ASP A 4 -4.02 -3.72 -5.76
CA ASP A 4 -3.86 -5.05 -6.34
C ASP A 4 -3.59 -6.09 -5.25
N THR A 5 -4.50 -7.04 -5.13
CA THR A 5 -4.42 -8.14 -4.16
C THR A 5 -3.86 -9.43 -4.78
N TYR A 6 -3.61 -9.47 -6.10
CA TYR A 6 -3.08 -10.64 -6.79
C TYR A 6 -1.62 -10.44 -7.21
N LEU A 7 -0.70 -10.79 -6.31
CA LEU A 7 0.75 -10.61 -6.50
C LEU A 7 1.47 -11.88 -6.97
N LYS A 8 0.75 -12.99 -7.16
CA LYS A 8 1.36 -14.28 -7.52
C LYS A 8 2.08 -14.18 -8.87
N ARG A 9 3.36 -14.58 -8.90
CA ARG A 9 4.28 -14.51 -10.06
C ARG A 9 4.80 -13.11 -10.43
N LYS A 10 4.55 -12.08 -9.60
CA LYS A 10 5.20 -10.78 -9.78
C LYS A 10 6.58 -10.78 -9.13
N ASP A 11 7.53 -10.07 -9.73
CA ASP A 11 8.81 -9.77 -9.09
C ASP A 11 8.59 -8.69 -8.04
N LEU A 12 8.68 -9.08 -6.77
CA LEU A 12 8.48 -8.20 -5.62
C LEU A 12 9.79 -7.66 -5.04
N SER A 13 10.94 -8.06 -5.59
CA SER A 13 12.28 -7.71 -5.05
C SER A 13 12.54 -6.21 -4.97
N ARG A 14 11.85 -5.42 -5.82
CA ARG A 14 11.98 -3.96 -5.90
C ARG A 14 11.03 -3.23 -4.97
N TYR A 15 10.08 -3.91 -4.33
CA TYR A 15 9.07 -3.27 -3.49
C TYR A 15 9.57 -3.17 -2.07
N GLU A 16 9.36 -2.01 -1.46
CA GLU A 16 9.46 -1.91 -0.01
C GLU A 16 8.32 -2.71 0.62
N THR A 17 8.60 -3.43 1.69
CA THR A 17 7.64 -4.36 2.27
C THR A 17 7.41 -4.02 3.74
N VAL A 18 6.14 -3.92 4.12
CA VAL A 18 5.72 -3.62 5.50
C VAL A 18 4.64 -4.61 5.90
N GLU A 19 4.70 -5.11 7.14
CA GLU A 19 3.63 -5.93 7.71
C GLU A 19 2.68 -5.06 8.53
N LEU A 20 1.38 -5.12 8.22
CA LEU A 20 0.34 -4.38 8.92
C LEU A 20 -0.87 -5.28 9.19
N ALA A 21 -1.25 -5.43 10.45
CA ALA A 21 -2.40 -6.26 10.87
C ALA A 21 -2.40 -7.69 10.28
N GLY A 22 -1.22 -8.30 10.12
CA GLY A 22 -1.03 -9.61 9.51
C GLY A 22 -1.27 -9.64 7.99
N VAL A 23 -1.17 -8.48 7.33
CA VAL A 23 -1.15 -8.34 5.86
C VAL A 23 0.22 -7.83 5.47
N GLN A 24 0.83 -8.47 4.49
CA GLN A 24 2.05 -7.97 3.86
C GLN A 24 1.69 -6.93 2.79
N VAL A 25 2.15 -5.72 2.99
CA VAL A 25 1.96 -4.58 2.08
C VAL A 25 3.25 -4.37 1.30
N HIS A 26 3.16 -4.38 -0.02
CA HIS A 26 4.27 -4.11 -0.92
C HIS A 26 4.08 -2.73 -1.57
N VAL A 27 5.00 -1.81 -1.30
CA VAL A 27 4.97 -0.44 -1.77
C VAL A 27 5.90 -0.29 -2.98
N ALA A 28 5.35 0.15 -4.10
CA ALA A 28 6.12 0.37 -5.32
C ALA A 28 7.10 1.55 -5.15
N PRO A 29 8.35 1.47 -5.64
CA PRO A 29 9.32 2.57 -5.54
C PRO A 29 8.85 3.89 -6.12
N ALA A 30 8.07 3.84 -7.22
CA ALA A 30 7.49 5.02 -7.84
C ALA A 30 6.56 5.77 -6.88
N LEU A 31 5.87 5.05 -5.98
CA LEU A 31 5.02 5.65 -4.95
C LEU A 31 5.88 6.40 -3.92
N GLY A 32 7.03 5.86 -3.51
CA GLY A 32 7.94 6.55 -2.57
C GLY A 32 8.58 7.83 -3.13
N GLN A 33 8.68 7.96 -4.46
CA GLN A 33 9.18 9.18 -5.10
C GLN A 33 8.11 10.29 -5.17
N TRP A 34 6.85 9.90 -5.18
CA TRP A 34 5.68 10.76 -5.39
C TRP A 34 4.98 11.11 -4.07
N ALA A 35 4.70 10.11 -3.26
CA ALA A 35 4.09 10.24 -1.94
C ALA A 35 5.10 10.77 -0.92
N GLU A 36 4.70 11.78 -0.16
CA GLU A 36 5.39 12.17 1.06
C GLU A 36 5.12 11.18 2.18
N ARG A 37 3.87 10.71 2.27
CA ARG A 37 3.42 9.74 3.24
C ARG A 37 2.31 8.88 2.66
N VAL A 38 2.33 7.59 2.97
CA VAL A 38 1.24 6.66 2.69
C VAL A 38 0.73 6.16 4.03
N VAL A 39 -0.55 6.35 4.29
CA VAL A 39 -1.23 5.83 5.47
C VAL A 39 -2.12 4.69 4.98
N VAL A 40 -1.92 3.51 5.57
CA VAL A 40 -2.73 2.34 5.30
C VAL A 40 -3.38 1.95 6.60
N ASP A 41 -4.71 1.93 6.62
CA ASP A 41 -5.50 1.38 7.71
C ASP A 41 -6.15 0.09 7.24
N ALA A 42 -5.95 -0.97 8.01
CA ALA A 42 -6.51 -2.29 7.71
C ALA A 42 -7.48 -2.68 8.82
N GLU A 43 -8.78 -2.53 8.55
CA GLU A 43 -9.84 -2.86 9.49
C GLU A 43 -10.50 -4.20 9.17
N ARG A 44 -10.74 -5.00 10.21
CA ARG A 44 -11.48 -6.25 10.09
C ARG A 44 -12.97 -5.97 10.30
N VAL A 45 -13.73 -5.86 9.20
CA VAL A 45 -15.16 -5.49 9.26
C VAL A 45 -16.04 -6.69 9.58
N LEU A 46 -15.69 -7.89 9.09
CA LEU A 46 -16.37 -9.17 9.38
C LEU A 46 -15.33 -10.31 9.44
N LEU A 47 -15.72 -11.50 9.92
CA LEU A 47 -14.82 -12.68 10.07
C LEU A 47 -13.95 -12.97 8.83
N LEU A 48 -14.50 -12.78 7.63
CA LEU A 48 -13.84 -13.03 6.34
C LEU A 48 -13.49 -11.77 5.55
N TRP A 49 -13.93 -10.59 5.99
CA TRP A 49 -13.80 -9.35 5.21
C TRP A 49 -12.83 -8.39 5.89
N ARG A 50 -11.85 -7.94 5.11
CA ARG A 50 -10.93 -6.87 5.49
C ARG A 50 -11.20 -5.67 4.60
N ARG A 51 -11.36 -4.50 5.22
CA ARG A 51 -11.38 -3.22 4.53
C ARG A 51 -9.98 -2.61 4.64
N PHE A 52 -9.50 -2.08 3.54
CA PHE A 52 -8.27 -1.32 3.48
C PHE A 52 -8.64 0.11 3.15
N ASP A 53 -8.30 1.04 4.04
CA ASP A 53 -8.30 2.46 3.73
C ASP A 53 -6.87 2.89 3.41
N VAL A 54 -6.70 3.62 2.31
CA VAL A 54 -5.38 4.00 1.80
C VAL A 54 -5.42 5.47 1.48
N GLU A 55 -4.74 6.25 2.30
CA GLU A 55 -4.52 7.66 2.09
C GLU A 55 -3.09 7.89 1.61
N VAL A 56 -2.93 8.67 0.55
CA VAL A 56 -1.62 9.07 0.06
C VAL A 56 -1.49 10.58 0.13
N VAL A 57 -0.63 11.04 1.01
CA VAL A 57 -0.23 12.44 1.10
C VAL A 57 0.82 12.68 0.03
N HIS A 58 0.43 13.37 -1.02
CA HIS A 58 1.31 13.72 -2.13
C HIS A 58 2.33 14.79 -1.70
N ARG A 59 3.60 14.62 -2.08
CA ARG A 59 4.59 15.68 -1.92
C ARG A 59 4.31 16.77 -2.95
N HIS A 60 3.73 17.89 -2.54
CA HIS A 60 3.63 19.07 -3.39
C HIS A 60 5.05 19.59 -3.70
N ARG A 61 5.60 19.21 -4.86
CA ARG A 61 6.74 19.93 -5.43
C ARG A 61 6.22 21.18 -6.12
N PRO A 62 6.79 22.38 -5.90
CA PRO A 62 6.56 23.49 -6.80
C PRO A 62 7.02 23.06 -8.20
N THR A 63 6.17 23.30 -9.19
CA THR A 63 6.43 22.98 -10.59
C THR A 63 7.49 23.90 -11.17
#